data_AF-A0A916H1Z5-F1
#
_entry.id   AF-A0A916H1Z5-F1
#
_cell.length_a   1.000
_cell.length_b   1.000
_cell.length_c   1.000
_cell.angle_alpha   90.00
_cell.angle_beta   90.00
_cell.angle_gamma   90.00
#
_symmetry.space_group_name_H-M   'P 1'
#
loop_
_entity.id
_entity.type
_entity.pdbx_description
1 polymer ?
#
loop_
_entity_poly.entity_id
_entity_poly.type
_entity_poly.pdbx_seq_one_letter_code
_entity_poly.pdbx_strand_id
1 'polypeptide(L)'
;MALTAQQINDLRADLGDVGTPPVFSDADLERAWERVSGAKNETQRHEAALGLLARQLLTSAAKLHDYAAGQSREDVSQVFEHLRHVYELYRPALQAALHMSSQWVIGGVRGVENPEREEPRS
;
A
#
# COMPACT_ATOMS: atom_id res chain seq x y z
N MET A 1 8.63 6.91 8.27
CA MET A 1 8.56 6.43 9.66
C MET A 1 8.42 4.92 9.61
N ALA A 2 9.24 4.16 10.36
CA ALA A 2 9.14 2.70 10.37
C ALA A 2 7.86 2.24 11.09
N LEU A 3 7.22 1.18 10.59
CA LEU A 3 6.10 0.56 11.28
C LEU A 3 6.60 -0.19 12.52
N THR A 4 5.79 -0.23 13.57
CA THR A 4 6.05 -1.11 14.71
C THR A 4 5.84 -2.57 14.30
N ALA A 5 6.50 -3.49 15.02
CA ALA A 5 6.30 -4.92 14.80
C ALA A 5 4.84 -5.35 14.96
N GLN A 6 4.09 -4.69 15.87
CA GLN A 6 2.67 -4.95 16.04
C GLN A 6 1.86 -4.55 14.81
N GLN A 7 2.08 -3.34 14.28
CA GLN A 7 1.38 -2.88 13.07
C GLN A 7 1.70 -3.74 11.84
N ILE A 8 2.94 -4.23 11.73
CA ILE A 8 3.31 -5.20 10.68
C ILE A 8 2.53 -6.50 10.84
N ASN A 9 2.44 -7.04 12.06
CA ASN A 9 1.70 -8.26 12.33
C ASN A 9 0.20 -8.10 12.06
N ASP A 10 -0.39 -6.97 12.44
CA ASP A 10 -1.80 -6.68 12.21
C ASP A 10 -2.10 -6.59 10.71
N LEU A 11 -1.27 -5.86 9.94
CA LEU A 11 -1.39 -5.80 8.48
C LEU A 11 -1.30 -7.18 7.83
N ARG A 12 -0.38 -8.04 8.29
CA ARG A 12 -0.23 -9.40 7.77
C ARG A 12 -1.43 -10.28 8.09
N ALA A 13 -1.89 -10.25 9.34
CA ALA A 13 -3.02 -11.04 9.80
C ALA A 13 -4.30 -10.66 9.05
N ASP A 14 -4.57 -9.35 8.93
CA ASP A 14 -5.79 -8.85 8.29
C ASP A 14 -5.78 -9.05 6.76
N LEU A 15 -4.60 -9.04 6.13
CA LEU A 15 -4.44 -9.34 4.71
C LEU A 15 -4.46 -10.85 4.43
N GLY A 16 -4.19 -11.69 5.43
CA GLY A 16 -3.95 -13.12 5.28
C GLY A 16 -2.54 -13.48 4.78
N ASP A 17 -1.57 -12.56 4.85
CA ASP A 17 -0.17 -12.78 4.46
C ASP A 17 0.67 -13.41 5.59
N VAL A 18 0.19 -14.55 6.09
CA VAL A 18 0.77 -15.31 7.22
C VAL A 18 1.59 -16.53 6.77
N GLY A 19 1.83 -16.65 5.46
CA GLY A 19 2.62 -17.74 4.88
C GLY A 19 4.10 -17.69 5.27
N THR A 20 4.82 -18.80 5.07
CA THR A 20 6.28 -18.86 5.29
C THR A 20 6.99 -19.38 4.03
N PRO A 21 7.78 -18.54 3.32
CA PRO A 21 7.93 -17.10 3.55
C PRO A 21 6.65 -16.33 3.20
N PRO A 22 6.42 -15.16 3.81
CA PRO A 22 5.30 -14.31 3.44
C PRO A 22 5.47 -13.75 2.03
N VAL A 23 4.36 -13.34 1.42
CA VAL A 23 4.33 -12.75 0.08
C VAL A 23 4.95 -11.35 0.09
N PHE A 24 4.65 -10.54 1.11
CA PHE A 24 5.22 -9.21 1.26
C PHE A 24 6.36 -9.21 2.27
N SER A 25 7.46 -8.54 1.92
CA SER A 25 8.50 -8.20 2.89
C SER A 25 8.04 -7.07 3.82
N ASP A 26 8.66 -6.90 4.98
CA ASP A 26 8.33 -5.79 5.89
C ASP A 26 8.51 -4.42 5.19
N ALA A 27 9.54 -4.31 4.34
CA ALA A 27 9.77 -3.10 3.55
C ALA A 27 8.67 -2.84 2.50
N ASP A 28 7.98 -3.87 2.00
CA ASP A 28 6.80 -3.68 1.14
C ASP A 28 5.63 -3.10 1.92
N LEU A 29 5.41 -3.60 3.15
CA LEU A 29 4.35 -3.12 4.04
C LEU A 29 4.60 -1.66 4.44
N GLU A 30 5.82 -1.29 4.77
CA GLU A 30 6.22 0.09 5.04
C GLU A 30 5.98 1.00 3.83
N ARG A 31 6.38 0.57 2.62
CA ARG A 31 6.11 1.34 1.40
C ARG A 31 4.62 1.52 1.14
N ALA A 32 3.81 0.49 1.37
CA ALA A 32 2.37 0.58 1.22
C ALA A 32 1.78 1.58 2.22
N TRP A 33 2.20 1.50 3.49
CA TRP A 33 1.80 2.41 4.55
C TRP A 33 2.15 3.87 4.27
N GLU A 34 3.33 4.15 3.70
CA GLU A 34 3.73 5.51 3.35
C GLU A 34 2.95 6.09 2.17
N ARG A 35 2.57 5.26 1.20
CA ARG A 35 1.74 5.69 0.05
C ARG A 35 0.35 6.17 0.45
N VAL A 36 -0.16 5.70 1.59
CA VAL A 36 -1.46 6.09 2.14
C VAL A 36 -1.35 7.05 3.32
N SER A 37 -0.21 7.73 3.47
CA SER A 37 0.04 8.74 4.51
C SER A 37 -0.97 9.90 4.53
N GLY A 38 -1.69 10.14 3.43
CA GLY A 38 -2.76 11.14 3.36
C GLY A 38 -4.06 10.76 4.09
N ALA A 39 -4.16 9.56 4.67
CA ALA A 39 -5.32 9.16 5.46
C ALA A 39 -5.54 10.08 6.69
N LYS A 40 -6.80 10.29 7.07
CA LYS A 40 -7.18 11.23 8.14
C LYS A 40 -6.75 10.78 9.54
N ASN A 41 -6.67 9.46 9.74
CA ASN A 41 -6.33 8.84 11.01
C ASN A 41 -5.71 7.46 10.75
N GLU A 42 -5.20 6.85 11.82
CA GLU A 42 -4.48 5.57 11.75
C GLU A 42 -5.36 4.42 11.27
N THR A 43 -6.61 4.33 11.72
CA THR A 43 -7.58 3.32 11.26
C THR A 43 -7.79 3.40 9.75
N GLN A 44 -8.06 4.60 9.22
CA GLN A 44 -8.23 4.79 7.78
C GLN A 44 -6.93 4.51 7.01
N ARG A 45 -5.77 4.78 7.62
CA ARG A 45 -4.47 4.47 7.03
C ARG A 45 -4.25 2.97 6.91
N HIS A 46 -4.61 2.22 7.96
CA HIS A 46 -4.57 0.76 7.98
C HIS A 46 -5.46 0.15 6.91
N GLU A 47 -6.73 0.55 6.88
CA GLU A 47 -7.68 0.11 5.85
C GLU A 47 -7.17 0.44 4.43
N ALA A 48 -6.68 1.66 4.22
CA ALA A 48 -6.13 2.08 2.93
C ALA A 48 -4.90 1.25 2.54
N ALA A 49 -4.02 0.90 3.49
CA ALA A 49 -2.86 0.05 3.25
C ALA A 49 -3.29 -1.37 2.84
N LEU A 50 -4.27 -1.96 3.53
CA LEU A 50 -4.85 -3.26 3.17
C LEU A 50 -5.43 -3.25 1.75
N GLY A 51 -6.20 -2.21 1.41
CA GLY A 51 -6.74 -2.05 0.05
C GLY A 51 -5.65 -1.94 -1.01
N LEU A 52 -4.55 -1.22 -0.73
CA LEU A 52 -3.43 -1.09 -1.66
C LEU A 52 -2.69 -2.43 -1.85
N LEU A 53 -2.46 -3.18 -0.78
CA LEU A 53 -1.80 -4.49 -0.81
C LEU A 53 -2.67 -5.53 -1.53
N ALA A 54 -3.98 -5.58 -1.23
CA ALA A 54 -4.92 -6.45 -1.92
C ALA A 54 -4.97 -6.16 -3.44
N ARG A 55 -4.92 -4.88 -3.84
CA ARG A 55 -4.81 -4.49 -5.26
C ARG A 55 -3.53 -5.02 -5.91
N GLN A 56 -2.40 -4.96 -5.19
CA GLN A 56 -1.14 -5.48 -5.69
C GLN A 56 -1.20 -7.01 -5.87
N LEU A 57 -1.77 -7.73 -4.91
CA LEU A 57 -2.01 -9.17 -5.01
C LEU A 57 -2.91 -9.51 -6.20
N LEU A 58 -4.01 -8.78 -6.40
CA LEU A 58 -4.89 -8.95 -7.57
C LEU A 58 -4.15 -8.76 -8.89
N THR A 59 -3.29 -7.73 -8.96
CA THR A 59 -2.50 -7.46 -10.17
C THR A 59 -1.52 -8.60 -10.45
N SER A 60 -0.90 -9.17 -9.40
CA SER A 60 -0.03 -10.33 -9.52
C SER A 60 -0.78 -11.61 -9.88
N ALA A 61 -1.96 -11.84 -9.28
CA ALA A 61 -2.82 -12.98 -9.56
C ALA A 61 -3.38 -12.95 -10.99
N ALA A 62 -3.75 -11.76 -11.49
CA ALA A 62 -4.18 -11.59 -12.88
C ALA A 62 -3.08 -11.99 -13.88
N LYS A 63 -1.80 -11.71 -13.56
CA LYS A 63 -0.68 -12.19 -14.37
C LYS A 63 -0.58 -13.72 -14.34
N LEU A 64 -0.83 -14.37 -13.20
CA LEU A 64 -0.78 -15.83 -13.08
C LEU A 64 -1.96 -16.55 -13.75
N HIS A 65 -3.15 -15.94 -13.79
CA HIS A 65 -4.32 -16.50 -14.47
C HIS A 65 -4.09 -16.67 -15.98
N ASP A 66 -3.31 -15.79 -16.62
CA ASP A 66 -2.90 -15.96 -18.02
C ASP A 66 -1.89 -17.10 -18.22
N TYR A 67 -1.21 -17.57 -17.16
CA TYR A 67 -0.20 -18.63 -17.23
C TYR A 67 -0.67 -20.04 -16.79
N ALA A 68 -1.85 -20.19 -16.18
CA ALA A 68 -2.26 -21.46 -15.57
C ALA A 68 -3.02 -22.40 -16.52
N ALA A 69 -2.35 -23.46 -16.98
CA ALA A 69 -2.90 -24.61 -17.67
C ALA A 69 -3.29 -25.73 -16.66
N GLY A 70 -4.57 -26.12 -16.64
CA GLY A 70 -5.08 -27.38 -16.05
C GLY A 70 -5.27 -27.43 -14.52
N GLN A 71 -6.48 -27.78 -14.08
CA GLN A 71 -6.99 -28.01 -12.69
C GLN A 71 -6.76 -26.97 -11.59
N SER A 72 -5.71 -26.14 -11.62
CA SER A 72 -5.47 -25.07 -10.63
C SER A 72 -6.38 -23.85 -10.81
N ARG A 73 -7.30 -23.86 -11.78
CA ARG A 73 -8.11 -22.69 -12.15
C ARG A 73 -9.22 -22.38 -11.14
N GLU A 74 -9.71 -23.41 -10.44
CA GLU A 74 -10.85 -23.31 -9.52
C GLU A 74 -10.42 -22.80 -8.13
N ASP A 75 -9.27 -23.22 -7.61
CA ASP A 75 -8.71 -22.65 -6.37
C ASP A 75 -8.20 -21.22 -6.60
N VAL A 76 -7.60 -20.93 -7.75
CA VAL A 76 -7.13 -19.58 -8.10
C VAL A 76 -8.29 -18.60 -8.24
N SER A 77 -9.45 -19.03 -8.75
CA SER A 77 -10.63 -18.16 -8.84
C SER A 77 -11.18 -17.80 -7.46
N GLN A 78 -11.15 -18.72 -6.49
CA GLN A 78 -11.54 -18.44 -5.11
C GLN A 78 -10.60 -17.42 -4.43
N VAL A 79 -9.29 -17.58 -4.60
CA VAL A 79 -8.29 -16.61 -4.10
C VAL A 79 -8.49 -15.24 -4.76
N PHE A 80 -8.72 -15.21 -6.07
CA PHE A 80 -8.98 -13.97 -6.79
C PHE A 80 -10.24 -13.25 -6.31
N GLU A 81 -11.35 -13.98 -6.10
CA GLU A 81 -12.59 -13.41 -5.58
C GLU A 81 -12.42 -12.89 -4.15
N HIS A 82 -11.68 -13.60 -3.29
CA HIS A 82 -11.38 -13.12 -1.94
C HIS A 82 -10.59 -11.81 -1.97
N LEU A 83 -9.52 -11.75 -2.77
CA LEU A 83 -8.72 -10.53 -2.92
C LEU A 83 -9.55 -9.37 -3.52
N ARG A 84 -10.46 -9.67 -4.44
CA ARG A 84 -11.40 -8.69 -5.02
C ARG A 84 -12.34 -8.15 -3.95
N HIS A 85 -12.85 -9.00 -3.08
CA HIS A 85 -13.69 -8.61 -1.97
C HIS A 85 -12.96 -7.69 -0.99
N VAL A 86 -11.73 -8.07 -0.58
CA VAL A 86 -10.89 -7.25 0.31
C VAL A 86 -10.58 -5.90 -0.33
N TYR A 87 -10.23 -5.87 -1.62
CA TYR A 87 -9.99 -4.62 -2.34
C TYR A 87 -11.24 -3.73 -2.36
N GLU A 88 -12.40 -4.26 -2.73
CA GLU A 88 -13.64 -3.47 -2.80
C GLU A 88 -14.08 -2.95 -1.43
N LEU A 89 -13.88 -3.74 -0.37
CA LEU A 89 -14.16 -3.32 1.01
C LEU A 89 -13.35 -2.08 1.41
N TYR A 90 -12.06 -2.06 1.09
CA TYR A 90 -11.14 -0.99 1.48
C TYR A 90 -10.95 0.10 0.42
N ARG A 91 -11.54 -0.06 -0.77
CA ARG A 91 -11.44 0.89 -1.89
C ARG A 91 -11.81 2.33 -1.49
N PRO A 92 -12.87 2.59 -0.70
CA PRO A 92 -13.21 3.96 -0.31
C PRO A 92 -12.13 4.62 0.56
N ALA A 93 -11.57 3.89 1.52
CA ALA A 93 -10.50 4.38 2.38
C ALA A 93 -9.22 4.65 1.58
N LEU A 94 -8.87 3.73 0.67
CA LEU A 94 -7.74 3.90 -0.24
C LEU A 94 -7.91 5.15 -1.13
N GLN A 95 -9.08 5.33 -1.73
CA GLN A 95 -9.34 6.51 -2.56
C GLN A 95 -9.28 7.79 -1.73
N ALA A 96 -9.87 7.83 -0.54
CA ALA A 96 -9.82 9.01 0.31
C ALA A 96 -8.37 9.38 0.69
N ALA A 97 -7.55 8.41 1.08
CA ALA A 97 -6.15 8.61 1.43
C ALA A 97 -5.32 9.12 0.24
N LEU A 98 -5.56 8.61 -0.97
CA LEU A 98 -4.85 9.02 -2.19
C LEU A 98 -5.28 10.40 -2.73
N HIS A 99 -6.55 10.77 -2.59
CA HIS A 99 -7.02 12.11 -2.97
C HIS A 99 -6.47 13.16 -2.01
N MET A 100 -6.40 12.85 -0.71
CA MET A 100 -5.78 13.73 0.27
C MET A 100 -4.27 13.85 0.05
N SER A 101 -3.56 12.75 -0.24
CA SER A 101 -2.12 12.84 -0.55
C SER A 101 -1.86 13.65 -1.83
N SER A 102 -2.71 13.54 -2.84
CA SER A 102 -2.61 14.33 -4.07
C SER A 102 -2.77 15.85 -3.85
N GLN A 103 -3.52 16.27 -2.82
CA GLN A 103 -3.61 17.69 -2.43
C GLN A 103 -2.36 18.21 -1.71
N TRP A 104 -1.61 17.36 -1.01
CA TRP A 104 -0.38 17.74 -0.30
C TRP A 104 0.90 17.62 -1.15
N VAL A 105 0.89 16.85 -2.24
CA VAL A 105 2.05 16.69 -3.13
C VAL A 105 2.26 17.90 -4.07
N ILE A 106 1.23 18.74 -4.27
CA ILE A 106 1.37 20.06 -4.94
C ILE A 106 1.81 21.11 -3.92
N GLY A 107 2.98 20.89 -3.30
CA GLY A 107 3.52 21.80 -2.29
C GLY A 107 4.94 21.44 -1.83
N GLY A 108 5.36 20.19 -2.06
CA GLY A 108 6.63 19.64 -1.57
C GLY A 108 7.73 19.46 -2.61
N VAL A 109 7.67 20.12 -3.78
CA VAL A 109 8.78 20.12 -4.75
C VAL A 109 9.27 21.54 -5.00
N ARG A 110 9.92 22.13 -4.00
CA ARG A 110 11.01 23.10 -4.22
C ARG A 110 11.81 23.27 -2.92
N GLY A 111 13.09 22.92 -2.95
CA GLY A 111 14.05 23.37 -1.95
C GLY A 111 15.00 22.30 -1.42
N VAL A 112 15.71 21.60 -2.29
CA VAL A 112 17.03 21.02 -1.98
C VAL A 112 17.93 21.52 -3.11
N GLU A 113 19.05 22.23 -2.96
CA GLU A 113 19.87 22.83 -1.90
C GLU A 113 20.86 23.74 -2.66
N ASN A 114 21.35 24.85 -2.10
CA ASN A 114 22.81 25.07 -2.00
C ASN A 114 23.14 26.27 -1.09
N PRO A 115 24.18 26.18 -0.24
CA PRO A 115 24.63 27.22 0.68
C PRO A 115 25.63 28.20 0.02
N GLU A 116 25.81 29.35 0.68
CA GLU A 116 26.84 30.39 0.47
C GLU A 116 26.75 31.28 -0.79
N ARG A 117 26.35 32.55 -0.61
CA ARG A 117 27.16 33.74 -0.97
C ARG A 117 26.49 35.08 -0.61
N GLU A 118 27.21 35.81 0.26
CA GLU A 118 27.36 37.27 0.38
C GLU A 118 26.17 38.14 0.87
N GLU A 119 26.29 38.59 2.12
CA GLU A 119 25.62 39.80 2.64
C GLU A 119 26.06 41.05 1.85
N PRO A 120 25.16 42.03 1.65
CA PRO A 120 25.57 43.42 1.67
C PRO A 120 25.08 44.06 2.97
N ARG A 121 26.03 44.43 3.83
CA ARG A 121 25.81 45.48 4.82
C ARG A 121 25.56 46.81 4.10
N SER A 122 24.64 47.59 4.66
CA SER A 122 24.35 48.98 4.30
C SER A 122 25.55 49.89 4.38
#